data_AF-A0A8S1BG68-F1
#
_entry.id   AF-A0A8S1BG68-F1
#
_cell.length_a   1.000
_cell.length_b   1.000
_cell.length_c   1.000
_cell.angle_alpha   90.00
_cell.angle_beta   90.00
_cell.angle_gamma   90.00
#
_symmetry.space_group_name_H-M   'P 1'
#
loop_
_entity.id
_entity.type
_entity.pdbx_description
1 polymer ?
#
loop_
_entity_poly.entity_id
_entity_poly.type
_entity_poly.pdbx_seq_one_letter_code
_entity_poly.pdbx_strand_id
1 'polypeptide(L)'
;MYQICFLLLIFGTKDSLSQDEEGPYRGKFIGKLNSYHHQVSGDVYAVDEWTLLLVNFNYDGTGDDTFFWAGDSGRPGPQGFIVQNEHGKTNILERYYNAEVMLTLPEGKRISRIKWLSIYDIGSQNAFADVYIPDEFEAPQQGVLGPWPGRALCPASLCSSWMLVHYLFRSSVMMGQVKKFTSGPE
;
A
#
# COMPACT_ATOMS: atom_id res chain seq x y z
N MET A 1 -61.28 8.75 -0.55
CA MET A 1 -60.70 9.46 -1.74
C MET A 1 -59.86 10.61 -1.17
N TYR A 2 -58.53 10.62 -1.07
CA TYR A 2 -57.46 9.96 -1.81
C TYR A 2 -56.36 9.50 -0.83
N GLN A 3 -56.24 8.19 -0.70
CA GLN A 3 -55.01 7.52 -0.30
C GLN A 3 -54.28 7.19 -1.62
N ILE A 4 -52.96 7.35 -1.68
CA ILE A 4 -52.03 6.91 -2.74
C ILE A 4 -51.74 7.93 -3.86
N CYS A 5 -50.68 8.71 -3.64
CA CYS A 5 -49.73 9.35 -4.58
C CYS A 5 -48.74 10.09 -3.65
N PHE A 6 -47.42 10.02 -3.71
CA PHE A 6 -46.45 9.50 -4.65
C PHE A 6 -45.20 9.38 -3.74
N LEU A 7 -44.74 8.17 -3.43
CA LEU A 7 -43.53 7.63 -4.04
C LEU A 7 -42.33 8.60 -4.02
N LEU A 8 -41.28 8.14 -3.33
CA LEU A 8 -39.87 8.33 -3.68
C LEU A 8 -39.28 9.72 -3.43
N LEU A 9 -39.00 10.03 -2.16
CA LEU A 9 -37.74 10.67 -1.82
C LEU A 9 -36.89 9.68 -1.03
N ILE A 10 -36.47 8.64 -1.75
CA ILE A 10 -35.20 7.96 -1.46
C ILE A 10 -34.15 9.03 -1.70
N PHE A 11 -33.75 9.76 -0.64
CA PHE A 11 -32.57 10.60 -0.71
C PHE A 11 -31.42 9.68 -1.09
N GLY A 12 -30.90 9.93 -2.29
CA GLY A 12 -30.03 9.05 -3.03
C GLY A 12 -28.92 8.50 -2.16
N THR A 13 -28.79 7.18 -2.18
CA THR A 13 -27.51 6.52 -1.94
C THR A 13 -26.51 7.19 -2.87
N LYS A 14 -25.66 8.06 -2.32
CA LYS A 14 -24.41 8.42 -2.97
C LYS A 14 -23.50 7.20 -2.87
N ASP A 15 -23.79 6.16 -3.63
CA ASP A 15 -22.80 5.17 -3.98
C ASP A 15 -21.87 5.85 -4.99
N SER A 16 -20.82 6.49 -4.46
CA SER A 16 -19.67 6.90 -5.26
C SER A 16 -18.87 5.64 -5.61
N LEU A 17 -19.38 4.85 -6.55
CA LEU A 17 -18.60 3.82 -7.24
C LEU A 17 -18.19 4.39 -8.60
N SER A 18 -17.18 5.26 -8.60
CA SER A 18 -16.51 5.68 -9.83
C SER A 18 -15.15 4.99 -9.89
N GLN A 19 -15.08 3.88 -10.64
CA GLN A 19 -13.83 3.42 -11.24
C GLN A 19 -14.10 2.99 -12.67
N ASP A 20 -14.36 3.98 -13.51
CA ASP A 20 -14.13 3.87 -14.95
C ASP A 20 -12.80 4.58 -15.23
N GLU A 21 -11.68 3.95 -14.88
CA GLU A 21 -10.35 4.45 -15.25
C GLU A 21 -9.55 3.29 -15.85
N GLU A 22 -9.30 3.40 -17.14
CA GLU A 22 -8.62 2.46 -18.03
C GLU A 22 -7.11 2.39 -17.69
N GLY A 23 -6.79 1.87 -16.51
CA GLY A 23 -5.44 1.83 -15.95
C GLY A 23 -5.22 0.65 -14.99
N PRO A 24 -3.97 0.40 -14.57
CA PRO A 24 -3.67 -0.62 -13.57
C PRO A 24 -4.46 -0.36 -12.28
N TYR A 25 -4.91 -1.41 -11.59
CA TYR A 25 -5.69 -1.27 -10.37
C TYR A 25 -4.89 -0.51 -9.29
N ARG A 26 -5.38 0.67 -8.89
CA ARG A 26 -4.72 1.58 -7.93
C ARG A 26 -5.28 1.48 -6.50
N GLY A 27 -6.25 0.58 -6.26
CA GLY A 27 -6.97 0.51 -4.99
C GLY A 27 -8.20 1.40 -4.96
N LYS A 28 -8.79 1.61 -3.78
CA LYS A 28 -10.05 2.35 -3.61
C LYS A 28 -9.78 3.85 -3.39
N PHE A 29 -10.42 4.70 -4.18
CA PHE A 29 -10.28 6.16 -4.06
C PHE A 29 -10.83 6.64 -2.71
N ILE A 30 -10.02 7.40 -1.98
CA ILE A 30 -10.42 8.01 -0.71
C ILE A 30 -10.89 9.44 -0.94
N GLY A 31 -10.05 10.24 -1.60
CA GLY A 31 -10.30 11.66 -1.77
C GLY A 31 -9.10 12.39 -2.35
N LYS A 32 -9.31 13.66 -2.65
CA LYS A 32 -8.29 14.57 -3.15
C LYS A 32 -7.68 15.37 -1.99
N LEU A 33 -6.37 15.62 -2.05
CA LEU A 33 -5.69 16.51 -1.11
C LEU A 33 -6.22 17.95 -1.25
N ASN A 34 -6.70 18.51 -0.15
CA ASN A 34 -7.05 19.92 -0.02
C ASN A 34 -5.75 20.73 0.13
N SER A 35 -5.44 21.56 -0.86
CA SER A 35 -4.26 22.42 -0.84
C SER A 35 -4.52 23.70 -0.05
N TYR A 36 -3.68 24.01 0.93
CA TYR A 36 -3.67 25.31 1.61
C TYR A 36 -2.43 26.13 1.27
N HIS A 37 -1.27 25.48 1.29
CA HIS A 37 0.02 26.10 1.06
C HIS A 37 0.90 25.23 0.17
N HIS A 38 1.95 25.82 -0.40
CA HIS A 38 3.02 25.10 -1.10
C HIS A 38 2.61 24.30 -2.35
N GLN A 39 1.47 24.69 -2.95
CA GLN A 39 0.91 24.10 -4.18
C GLN A 39 0.82 22.56 -4.11
N VAL A 40 0.50 22.06 -2.92
CA VAL A 40 0.34 20.62 -2.72
C VAL A 40 -0.90 20.15 -3.44
N SER A 41 -0.78 19.16 -4.32
CA SER A 41 -1.91 18.53 -4.98
C SER A 41 -1.66 17.03 -5.10
N GLY A 42 -2.74 16.26 -5.22
CA GLY A 42 -2.67 14.82 -5.41
C GLY A 42 -3.97 14.15 -5.04
N ASP A 43 -4.14 12.94 -5.57
CA ASP A 43 -5.28 12.07 -5.34
C ASP A 43 -4.85 10.90 -4.46
N VAL A 44 -5.64 10.58 -3.44
CA VAL A 44 -5.29 9.55 -2.45
C VAL A 44 -6.16 8.32 -2.65
N TYR A 45 -5.50 7.18 -2.78
CA TYR A 45 -6.10 5.86 -2.93
C TYR A 45 -5.60 4.96 -1.79
N ALA A 46 -6.45 4.06 -1.31
CA ALA A 46 -5.99 2.98 -0.45
C ALA A 46 -5.80 1.71 -1.27
N VAL A 47 -4.57 1.21 -1.25
CA VAL A 47 -4.25 -0.07 -1.88
C VAL A 47 -4.66 -1.21 -0.94
N ASP A 48 -4.32 -1.09 0.34
CA ASP A 48 -4.48 -2.13 1.37
C ASP A 48 -4.98 -1.55 2.70
N GLU A 49 -4.91 -2.33 3.79
CA GLU A 49 -5.19 -1.85 5.16
C GLU A 49 -4.05 -1.00 5.77
N TRP A 50 -2.85 -1.09 5.21
CA TRP A 50 -1.63 -0.44 5.70
C TRP A 50 -0.96 0.46 4.66
N THR A 51 -1.39 0.40 3.40
CA THR A 51 -0.71 1.07 2.28
C THR A 51 -1.63 2.05 1.58
N LEU A 52 -1.21 3.30 1.55
CA LEU A 52 -1.84 4.39 0.80
C LEU A 52 -1.01 4.71 -0.43
N LEU A 53 -1.69 5.03 -1.52
CA LEU A 53 -1.08 5.45 -2.78
C LEU A 53 -1.53 6.88 -3.09
N LEU A 54 -0.56 7.77 -3.26
CA LEU A 54 -0.78 9.13 -3.73
C LEU A 54 -0.42 9.19 -5.21
N VAL A 55 -1.34 9.68 -6.03
CA VAL A 55 -1.19 9.80 -7.49
C VAL A 55 -1.20 11.27 -7.87
N ASN A 56 -0.41 11.64 -8.88
CA ASN A 56 -0.24 13.03 -9.32
C ASN A 56 0.18 13.94 -8.16
N PHE A 57 1.03 13.44 -7.27
CA PHE A 57 1.48 14.20 -6.11
C PHE A 57 2.45 15.29 -6.53
N ASN A 58 2.13 16.54 -6.20
CA ASN A 58 2.96 17.70 -6.45
C ASN A 58 3.22 18.44 -5.13
N TYR A 59 4.45 18.87 -4.91
CA TYR A 59 4.86 19.66 -3.74
C TYR A 59 6.11 20.46 -4.08
N ASP A 60 6.13 21.74 -3.73
CA ASP A 60 7.21 22.67 -4.11
C ASP A 60 8.55 22.47 -3.37
N GLY A 61 8.56 21.70 -2.28
CA GLY A 61 9.76 21.40 -1.48
C GLY A 61 10.28 22.57 -0.64
N THR A 62 9.43 23.55 -0.31
CA THR A 62 9.86 24.77 0.41
C THR A 62 9.71 24.70 1.93
N GLY A 63 9.19 23.61 2.48
CA GLY A 63 9.07 23.42 3.92
C GLY A 63 10.32 22.78 4.52
N ASP A 64 10.74 23.30 5.67
CA ASP A 64 12.00 22.89 6.32
C ASP A 64 11.90 21.49 6.98
N ASP A 65 10.80 21.21 7.69
CA ASP A 65 10.57 19.96 8.43
C ASP A 65 9.23 19.30 8.05
N THR A 66 9.05 19.09 6.74
CA THR A 66 7.78 18.57 6.19
C THR A 66 7.78 17.05 6.09
N PHE A 67 6.72 16.41 6.57
CA PHE A 67 6.55 14.95 6.57
C PHE A 67 5.14 14.54 6.13
N PHE A 68 5.02 13.26 5.72
CA PHE A 68 3.71 12.60 5.63
C PHE A 68 3.20 12.35 7.05
N TRP A 69 2.06 12.93 7.37
CA TRP A 69 1.52 12.98 8.72
C TRP A 69 0.11 12.39 8.73
N ALA A 70 -0.15 11.44 9.61
CA ALA A 70 -1.47 10.84 9.75
C ALA A 70 -1.92 10.87 11.20
N GLY A 71 -3.22 10.87 11.44
CA GLY A 71 -3.76 10.85 12.79
C GLY A 71 -5.18 10.33 12.85
N ASP A 72 -5.58 9.97 14.07
CA ASP A 72 -6.91 9.48 14.44
C ASP A 72 -7.78 10.56 15.10
N SER A 73 -7.25 11.77 15.28
CA SER A 73 -8.01 12.91 15.79
C SER A 73 -9.05 13.39 14.79
N GLY A 74 -10.09 14.11 15.25
CA GLY A 74 -11.10 14.69 14.34
C GLY A 74 -10.56 15.80 13.42
N ARG A 75 -9.33 16.31 13.66
CA ARG A 75 -8.69 17.36 12.86
C ARG A 75 -7.17 17.13 12.76
N PRO A 76 -6.54 17.57 11.65
CA PRO A 76 -5.08 17.59 11.52
C PRO A 76 -4.47 18.45 12.62
N GLY A 77 -3.44 17.92 13.28
CA GLY A 77 -2.78 18.57 14.40
C GLY A 77 -1.53 17.83 14.90
N PRO A 78 -0.90 18.33 15.97
CA PRO A 78 0.37 17.80 16.46
C PRO A 78 0.28 16.38 17.03
N GLN A 79 -0.93 15.92 17.37
CA GLN A 79 -1.18 14.57 17.87
C GLN A 79 -1.12 13.44 16.80
N GLY A 80 -0.59 13.73 15.61
CA GLY A 80 -0.41 12.72 14.57
C GLY A 80 0.90 11.93 14.71
N PHE A 81 1.18 11.11 13.70
CA PHE A 81 2.40 10.32 13.60
C PHE A 81 2.98 10.40 12.18
N ILE A 82 4.30 10.20 12.09
CA ILE A 82 5.02 10.17 10.82
C ILE A 82 4.73 8.87 10.09
N VAL A 83 4.36 8.97 8.81
CA VAL A 83 4.21 7.84 7.90
C VAL A 83 5.50 7.68 7.10
N GLN A 84 5.96 6.44 6.94
CA GLN A 84 7.17 6.15 6.17
C GLN A 84 6.92 6.39 4.67
N ASN A 85 7.91 6.96 4.00
CA ASN A 85 7.89 7.10 2.55
C ASN A 85 8.19 5.76 1.84
N GLU A 86 8.18 5.76 0.50
CA GLU A 86 8.41 4.59 -0.35
C GLU A 86 9.72 3.83 -0.03
N HIS A 87 10.75 4.54 0.44
CA HIS A 87 12.04 3.94 0.81
C HIS A 87 12.08 3.42 2.25
N GLY A 88 10.96 3.42 2.96
CA GLY A 88 10.89 3.11 4.40
C GLY A 88 11.61 4.15 5.26
N LYS A 89 11.87 5.35 4.73
CA LYS A 89 12.58 6.41 5.43
C LYS A 89 11.60 7.47 5.95
N THR A 90 11.90 8.01 7.11
CA THR A 90 11.21 9.16 7.71
C THR A 90 12.01 10.43 7.46
N ASN A 91 12.40 10.66 6.20
CA ASN A 91 13.17 11.83 5.81
C ASN A 91 12.23 13.01 5.54
N ILE A 92 12.79 14.22 5.61
CA ILE A 92 12.13 15.45 5.19
C ILE A 92 11.72 15.30 3.72
N LEU A 93 10.50 15.76 3.39
CA LEU A 93 9.98 15.71 2.04
C LEU A 93 10.71 16.71 1.14
N GLU A 94 11.28 16.18 0.07
CA GLU A 94 11.84 16.99 -1.01
C GLU A 94 10.72 17.45 -1.98
N ARG A 95 11.10 18.18 -3.03
CA ARG A 95 10.18 18.58 -4.09
C ARG A 95 9.65 17.36 -4.85
N TYR A 96 8.34 17.30 -5.04
CA TYR A 96 7.66 16.29 -5.86
C TYR A 96 6.96 16.95 -7.04
N TYR A 97 7.01 16.31 -8.21
CA TYR A 97 6.34 16.78 -9.41
C TYR A 97 5.62 15.63 -10.10
N ASN A 98 4.28 15.63 -10.06
CA ASN A 98 3.43 14.58 -10.60
C ASN A 98 3.93 13.16 -10.27
N ALA A 99 4.40 12.96 -9.04
CA ALA A 99 4.96 11.71 -8.60
C ALA A 99 3.86 10.78 -8.10
N GLU A 100 4.09 9.47 -8.21
CA GLU A 100 3.31 8.47 -7.50
C GLU A 100 4.08 8.07 -6.24
N VAL A 101 3.47 8.20 -5.06
CA VAL A 101 4.14 7.93 -3.77
C VAL A 101 3.36 6.87 -3.01
N MET A 102 4.03 5.77 -2.69
CA MET A 102 3.49 4.72 -1.82
C MET A 102 3.87 4.99 -0.37
N LEU A 103 2.86 5.10 0.48
CA LEU A 103 3.01 5.32 1.91
C LEU A 103 2.64 4.07 2.67
N THR A 104 3.59 3.55 3.43
CA THR A 104 3.38 2.38 4.29
C THR A 104 3.21 2.84 5.72
N LEU A 105 2.07 2.52 6.32
CA LEU A 105 1.79 2.79 7.72
C LEU A 105 2.66 1.89 8.61
N PRO A 106 3.14 2.40 9.76
CA PRO A 106 3.90 1.60 10.72
C PRO A 106 3.03 0.50 11.34
N GLU A 107 3.68 -0.56 11.82
CA GLU A 107 3.00 -1.70 12.44
C GLU A 107 2.08 -1.26 13.60
N GLY A 108 0.89 -1.85 13.64
CA GLY A 108 -0.12 -1.54 14.66
C GLY A 108 -1.03 -0.34 14.33
N LYS A 109 -0.78 0.37 13.23
CA LYS A 109 -1.70 1.36 12.66
C LYS A 109 -2.40 0.77 11.43
N ARG A 110 -3.68 1.09 11.27
CA ARG A 110 -4.51 0.67 10.13
C ARG A 110 -5.19 1.89 9.54
N ILE A 111 -5.45 1.85 8.23
CA ILE A 111 -6.18 2.91 7.51
C ILE A 111 -7.56 3.13 8.13
N SER A 112 -8.23 2.08 8.61
CA SER A 112 -9.52 2.17 9.30
C SER A 112 -9.49 2.91 10.64
N ARG A 113 -8.31 3.13 11.24
CA ARG A 113 -8.18 3.87 12.51
C ARG A 113 -7.79 5.32 12.32
N ILE A 114 -7.24 5.69 11.18
CA ILE A 114 -6.86 7.07 10.89
C ILE A 114 -8.06 7.82 10.28
N LYS A 115 -8.21 9.08 10.66
CA LYS A 115 -9.30 9.96 10.19
C LYS A 115 -8.85 10.88 9.07
N TRP A 116 -7.54 11.16 9.00
CA TRP A 116 -6.99 12.08 8.03
C TRP A 116 -5.53 11.75 7.74
N LEU A 117 -5.12 12.12 6.53
CA LEU A 117 -3.73 12.19 6.08
C LEU A 117 -3.43 13.64 5.72
N SER A 118 -2.27 14.14 6.11
CA SER A 118 -1.86 15.52 5.90
C SER A 118 -0.38 15.60 5.54
N ILE A 119 -0.04 16.59 4.72
CA ILE A 119 1.34 17.05 4.58
C ILE A 119 1.55 18.10 5.66
N TYR A 120 2.34 17.77 6.67
CA TYR A 120 2.48 18.57 7.88
C TYR A 120 3.94 18.94 8.10
N ASP A 121 4.15 20.21 8.42
CA ASP A 121 5.45 20.72 8.86
C ASP A 121 5.48 20.77 10.38
N ILE A 122 6.36 19.95 10.98
CA ILE A 122 6.49 19.84 12.44
C ILE A 122 7.12 21.11 13.02
N GLY A 123 8.04 21.75 12.29
CA GLY A 123 8.76 22.93 12.73
C GLY A 123 7.82 24.13 12.90
N SER A 124 6.97 24.37 11.90
CA SER A 124 5.98 25.46 11.94
C SER A 124 4.62 25.08 12.54
N GLN A 125 4.40 23.79 12.82
CA GLN A 125 3.13 23.22 13.27
C GLN A 125 1.95 23.51 12.33
N ASN A 126 2.22 23.60 11.03
CA ASN A 126 1.23 23.95 10.02
C ASN A 126 0.92 22.78 9.07
N ALA A 127 -0.35 22.66 8.69
CA ALA A 127 -0.79 21.69 7.69
C ALA A 127 -0.80 22.34 6.30
N PHE A 128 -0.03 21.80 5.36
CA PHE A 128 0.04 22.33 3.99
C PHE A 128 -1.06 21.77 3.11
N ALA A 129 -1.41 20.50 3.34
CA ALA A 129 -2.57 19.87 2.75
C ALA A 129 -3.16 18.83 3.69
N ASP A 130 -4.46 18.56 3.55
CA ASP A 130 -5.15 17.48 4.26
C ASP A 130 -6.11 16.73 3.34
N VAL A 131 -6.40 15.49 3.71
CA VAL A 131 -7.51 14.71 3.19
C VAL A 131 -8.14 13.95 4.35
N TYR A 132 -9.46 13.93 4.38
CA TYR A 132 -10.21 13.15 5.36
C TYR A 132 -10.54 11.77 4.80
N ILE A 133 -10.30 10.75 5.61
CA ILE A 133 -10.56 9.36 5.29
C ILE A 133 -11.87 8.99 6.00
N PRO A 134 -12.91 8.54 5.28
CA PRO A 134 -14.17 8.15 5.90
C PRO A 134 -13.99 6.89 6.77
N ASP A 135 -14.69 6.85 7.90
CA ASP A 135 -14.59 5.77 8.90
C ASP A 135 -15.09 4.41 8.40
N GLU A 136 -16.02 4.46 7.45
CA GLU A 136 -16.62 3.29 6.80
C GLU A 136 -15.78 2.81 5.60
N PHE A 137 -14.52 3.23 5.53
CA PHE A 137 -13.62 2.79 4.48
C PHE A 137 -13.18 1.35 4.70
N GLU A 138 -13.91 0.43 4.06
CA GLU A 138 -13.44 -0.93 3.90
C GLU A 138 -12.36 -0.94 2.80
N ALA A 139 -11.11 -1.21 3.21
CA ALA A 139 -10.00 -1.37 2.29
C ALA A 139 -10.23 -2.64 1.46
N PRO A 140 -9.94 -2.63 0.15
CA PRO A 140 -9.99 -3.85 -0.62
C PRO A 140 -9.01 -4.86 -0.01
N GLN A 141 -9.47 -6.08 0.26
CA GLN A 141 -8.56 -7.14 0.65
C GLN A 141 -7.59 -7.39 -0.49
N GLN A 142 -6.30 -7.55 -0.18
CA GLN A 142 -5.32 -8.06 -1.14
C GLN A 142 -5.85 -9.37 -1.71
N GLY A 143 -6.32 -9.31 -2.96
CA GLY A 143 -6.86 -10.47 -3.63
C GLY A 143 -5.75 -11.49 -3.76
N VAL A 144 -5.79 -12.55 -2.95
CA VAL A 144 -5.05 -13.76 -3.24
C VAL A 144 -5.59 -14.24 -4.57
N LEU A 145 -4.82 -14.08 -5.64
CA LEU A 145 -5.11 -14.75 -6.90
C LEU A 145 -5.25 -16.24 -6.55
N GLY A 146 -6.49 -16.72 -6.57
CA GLY A 146 -6.78 -18.12 -6.29
C GLY A 146 -5.93 -19.00 -7.22
N PRO A 147 -5.63 -20.25 -6.83
CA PRO A 147 -4.88 -21.16 -7.68
C PRO A 147 -5.49 -21.18 -9.08
N TRP A 148 -4.71 -20.79 -10.08
CA TRP A 148 -5.15 -20.81 -11.48
C TRP A 148 -5.73 -22.19 -11.80
N PRO A 149 -6.98 -22.29 -12.30
CA PRO A 149 -7.58 -23.55 -12.70
C PRO A 149 -6.89 -24.01 -13.99
N GLY A 150 -5.68 -24.57 -13.86
CA GLY A 150 -4.85 -24.89 -15.01
C GLY A 150 -3.68 -25.83 -14.73
N ARG A 151 -3.40 -26.20 -13.47
CA ARG A 151 -2.49 -27.31 -13.18
C ARG A 151 -3.28 -28.43 -12.53
N ALA A 152 -3.84 -29.26 -13.39
CA ALA A 152 -4.22 -30.62 -13.05
C ALA A 152 -3.07 -31.23 -12.23
N LEU A 153 -3.41 -31.65 -11.02
CA LEU A 153 -2.61 -32.59 -10.25
C LEU A 153 -2.32 -33.76 -11.19
N CYS A 154 -1.07 -33.91 -11.64
CA CYS A 154 -0.65 -35.18 -12.22
C CYS A 154 -0.84 -36.22 -11.12
N PRO A 155 -1.72 -37.23 -11.28
CA PRO A 155 -1.79 -38.31 -10.31
C PRO A 155 -0.43 -38.99 -10.26
N ALA A 156 0.08 -39.20 -9.05
CA ALA A 156 1.37 -39.81 -8.76
C ALA A 156 1.44 -41.32 -9.09
N SER A 157 0.76 -41.79 -10.14
CA SER A 157 0.68 -43.21 -10.52
C SER A 157 1.37 -43.56 -11.84
N LEU A 158 2.06 -42.62 -12.49
CA LEU A 158 2.82 -42.89 -13.73
C LEU A 158 4.27 -42.38 -13.69
N CYS A 159 4.88 -42.29 -12.50
CA CYS A 159 6.33 -42.10 -12.35
C CYS A 159 7.03 -43.45 -12.15
N SER A 160 6.89 -44.34 -13.13
CA SER A 160 7.60 -45.62 -13.13
C SER A 160 7.74 -46.15 -14.54
N SER A 161 8.62 -45.53 -15.36
CA SER A 161 9.37 -46.25 -16.40
C SER A 161 10.38 -45.37 -17.17
N TRP A 162 11.17 -44.49 -16.54
CA TRP A 162 12.31 -43.83 -17.22
C TRP A 162 13.57 -43.69 -16.36
N MET A 163 13.67 -44.46 -15.28
CA MET A 163 14.87 -44.51 -14.43
C MET A 163 15.66 -45.79 -14.73
N LEU A 164 16.25 -45.93 -15.93
CA LEU A 164 17.19 -47.04 -16.21
C LEU A 164 18.08 -46.93 -17.46
N VAL A 165 18.44 -45.73 -17.98
CA VAL A 165 19.44 -45.63 -19.08
C VAL A 165 20.50 -44.52 -18.90
N HIS A 166 20.81 -44.13 -17.67
CA HIS A 166 21.99 -43.28 -17.41
C HIS A 166 22.90 -43.80 -16.28
N TYR A 167 22.75 -45.09 -15.92
CA TYR A 167 23.80 -45.83 -15.24
C TYR A 167 24.71 -46.44 -16.30
N LEU A 168 25.91 -45.87 -16.43
CA LEU A 168 27.13 -46.37 -17.09
C LEU A 168 27.78 -45.32 -18.00
N PHE A 169 28.23 -44.21 -17.43
CA PHE A 169 29.39 -43.40 -17.85
C PHE A 169 29.46 -42.29 -16.78
N ARG A 170 30.48 -42.14 -15.94
CA ARG A 170 31.87 -42.53 -16.06
C ARG A 170 32.47 -42.39 -14.66
N SER A 171 33.05 -43.48 -14.17
CA SER A 171 33.96 -43.48 -13.04
C SER A 171 35.20 -42.62 -13.36
N SER A 172 35.91 -42.20 -12.31
CA SER A 172 37.20 -41.50 -12.31
C SER A 172 37.15 -39.97 -12.33
N VAL A 173 37.13 -39.36 -11.14
CA VAL A 173 38.33 -38.76 -10.53
C VAL A 173 38.14 -38.74 -9.00
N MET A 174 38.99 -39.51 -8.33
CA MET A 174 39.24 -39.52 -6.90
C MET A 174 40.08 -38.31 -6.46
N MET A 175 40.00 -38.02 -5.17
CA MET A 175 40.99 -37.32 -4.32
C MET A 175 40.98 -35.79 -4.26
N GLY A 176 40.80 -35.32 -3.02
CA GLY A 176 40.96 -33.92 -2.62
C GLY A 176 40.24 -33.59 -1.31
N GLN A 177 40.30 -34.48 -0.31
CA GLN A 177 40.85 -34.17 1.02
C GLN A 177 40.14 -33.07 1.82
N VAL A 178 39.30 -33.57 2.73
CA VAL A 178 38.83 -32.96 3.97
C VAL A 178 40.01 -32.50 4.83
N LYS A 179 40.01 -31.24 5.29
CA LYS A 179 40.67 -30.87 6.56
C LYS A 179 39.60 -30.51 7.59
N LYS A 180 39.65 -31.30 8.66
CA LYS A 180 38.85 -31.30 9.88
C LYS A 180 39.38 -30.27 10.89
N PHE A 181 38.46 -29.79 11.74
CA PHE A 181 38.59 -29.59 13.20
C PHE A 181 39.52 -28.45 13.68
N THR A 182 39.33 -27.74 14.80
CA THR A 182 38.29 -27.50 15.82
C THR A 182 38.91 -26.48 16.80
N SER A 183 38.10 -25.59 17.38
CA SER A 183 38.15 -25.04 18.77
C SER A 183 39.47 -24.66 19.47
N GLY A 184 39.49 -23.45 20.05
CA GLY A 184 39.92 -23.24 21.46
C GLY A 184 41.00 -22.17 21.69
N PRO A 185 41.02 -21.50 22.87
CA PRO A 185 41.51 -20.13 23.03
C PRO A 185 42.82 -19.99 23.84
N GLU A 186 43.49 -18.84 23.70
CA GLU A 186 44.32 -18.17 24.71
C GLU A 186 44.14 -16.65 24.58
#